data_AF-A0A969QE98-F1
#
_entry.id   AF-A0A969QE98-F1
#
_cell.length_a   1.000
_cell.length_b   1.000
_cell.length_c   1.000
_cell.angle_alpha   90.00
_cell.angle_beta   90.00
_cell.angle_gamma   90.00
#
_symmetry.space_group_name_H-M   'P 1'
#
loop_
_entity.id
_entity.type
_entity.pdbx_description
1 polymer ?
#
loop_
_entity_poly.entity_id
_entity_poly.type
_entity_poly.pdbx_seq_one_letter_code
_entity_poly.pdbx_strand_id
1 'polypeptide(L)'
;MKKVFALVTGLALSGQLLAAMPAASEPSKIESFKQWCDRKDSLPATTRKTINLLLKQARSRNCRVASDRLRNIPRIDLSNADISDLQPLAGLTNLVQLDLSNNKITDLTPLNGLTNLSILWLSYNRIVDLQALDGLSNLTRLDLVNNKINNIQPLAKLNKLRTLQLHRNSISDLQPLNNLSNLTILNLNINRVSNLQPLAKLNNLKKLYLLNNQIADVKPLAELHELKILWLGSNQIADIQPLTELKNLTQLDLQKNKIIIKKCPVKPASVCKF
;
A
#
# COMPACT_ATOMS: atom_id res chain seq x y z
N MET A 1 -0.32 -48.84 -46.94
CA MET A 1 1.16 -48.79 -46.81
C MET A 1 1.52 -48.30 -45.41
N LYS A 2 2.37 -49.06 -44.70
CA LYS A 2 3.09 -48.79 -43.41
C LYS A 2 2.19 -48.51 -42.18
N LYS A 3 1.97 -49.46 -41.23
CA LYS A 3 2.82 -49.89 -40.07
C LYS A 3 3.30 -48.67 -39.21
N VAL A 4 3.15 -48.58 -37.88
CA VAL A 4 3.53 -49.52 -36.79
C VAL A 4 2.78 -49.23 -35.45
N PHE A 5 2.57 -50.31 -34.66
CA PHE A 5 2.28 -50.52 -33.21
C PHE A 5 2.85 -49.47 -32.20
N ALA A 6 2.34 -49.29 -30.98
CA ALA A 6 2.28 -50.30 -29.91
C ALA A 6 1.35 -49.96 -28.73
N LEU A 7 0.92 -51.04 -28.04
CA LEU A 7 0.19 -51.13 -26.77
C LEU A 7 0.81 -50.35 -25.61
N VAL A 8 -0.04 -49.83 -24.71
CA VAL A 8 0.17 -50.01 -23.26
C VAL A 8 -1.15 -50.45 -22.61
N THR A 9 -0.99 -51.53 -21.87
CA THR A 9 -1.86 -52.32 -20.97
C THR A 9 -2.77 -51.54 -20.03
N GLY A 10 -3.95 -52.08 -19.75
CA GLY A 10 -4.85 -51.59 -18.71
C GLY A 10 -4.48 -52.02 -17.30
N LEU A 11 -5.10 -51.36 -16.31
CA LEU A 11 -5.84 -51.95 -15.18
C LEU A 11 -6.24 -50.84 -14.21
N ALA A 12 -7.43 -51.00 -13.65
CA ALA A 12 -8.12 -50.05 -12.78
C ALA A 12 -7.35 -49.77 -11.48
N LEU A 13 -7.41 -48.51 -11.04
CA LEU A 13 -7.31 -48.16 -9.63
C LEU A 13 -8.50 -47.28 -9.25
N SER A 14 -9.26 -47.85 -8.34
CA SER A 14 -10.40 -47.37 -7.59
C SER A 14 -10.24 -45.99 -6.98
N GLY A 15 -11.30 -45.18 -7.10
CA GLY A 15 -11.83 -44.38 -6.00
C GLY A 15 -10.90 -43.34 -5.37
N GLN A 16 -10.66 -42.23 -6.06
CA GLN A 16 -10.41 -40.96 -5.39
C GLN A 16 -11.66 -40.11 -5.51
N LEU A 17 -12.28 -39.83 -4.35
CA LEU A 17 -13.20 -38.71 -4.19
C LEU A 17 -12.46 -37.45 -4.66
N LEU A 18 -12.77 -36.98 -5.87
CA LEU A 18 -12.58 -35.58 -6.21
C LEU A 18 -13.49 -34.80 -5.26
N ALA A 19 -12.92 -34.31 -4.16
CA ALA A 19 -13.55 -33.29 -3.36
C ALA A 19 -13.84 -32.12 -4.31
N ALA A 20 -15.11 -31.92 -4.65
CA ALA A 20 -15.56 -30.75 -5.34
C ALA A 20 -15.03 -29.54 -4.57
N MET A 21 -14.17 -28.75 -5.21
CA MET A 21 -13.86 -27.41 -4.74
C MET A 21 -15.18 -26.71 -4.41
N PRO A 22 -15.30 -25.98 -3.30
CA PRO A 22 -16.49 -25.19 -3.06
C PRO A 22 -16.62 -24.26 -4.27
N ALA A 23 -17.76 -24.35 -4.96
CA ALA A 23 -18.13 -23.36 -5.95
C ALA A 23 -17.90 -21.99 -5.31
N ALA A 24 -17.19 -21.11 -6.02
CA ALA A 24 -17.01 -19.72 -5.61
C ALA A 24 -18.37 -19.19 -5.18
N SER A 25 -18.51 -18.89 -3.88
CA SER A 25 -19.73 -18.32 -3.33
C SER A 25 -20.09 -17.10 -4.18
N GLU A 26 -21.33 -17.03 -4.66
CA GLU A 26 -21.84 -15.85 -5.36
C GLU A 26 -21.39 -14.58 -4.63
N PRO A 27 -20.96 -13.51 -5.34
CA PRO A 27 -20.56 -12.28 -4.69
C PRO A 27 -21.73 -11.77 -3.85
N SER A 28 -21.59 -11.87 -2.52
CA SER A 28 -22.58 -11.39 -1.58
C SER A 28 -22.89 -9.94 -1.92
N LYS A 29 -24.15 -9.65 -2.26
CA LYS A 29 -24.62 -8.32 -2.64
C LYS A 29 -24.15 -7.29 -1.61
N ILE A 30 -23.33 -6.32 -2.03
CA ILE A 30 -22.82 -5.26 -1.15
C ILE A 30 -24.01 -4.54 -0.50
N GLU A 31 -24.08 -4.56 0.82
CA GLU A 31 -25.14 -3.88 1.57
C GLU A 31 -24.92 -2.37 1.61
N SER A 32 -26.01 -1.61 1.48
CA SER A 32 -26.00 -0.16 1.64
C SER A 32 -25.87 0.26 3.10
N PHE A 33 -25.33 1.46 3.35
CA PHE A 33 -25.24 2.00 4.72
C PHE A 33 -26.60 2.04 5.45
N LYS A 34 -27.69 2.34 4.73
CA LYS A 34 -29.04 2.31 5.32
C LYS A 34 -29.37 0.93 5.89
N GLN A 35 -29.10 -0.15 5.16
CA GLN A 35 -29.37 -1.52 5.61
C GLN A 35 -28.55 -1.86 6.86
N TRP A 36 -27.27 -1.48 6.89
CA TRP A 36 -26.43 -1.59 8.09
C TRP A 36 -27.00 -0.83 9.28
N CYS A 37 -27.42 0.42 9.05
CA CYS A 37 -27.94 1.29 10.09
C CYS A 37 -29.29 0.83 10.66
N ASP A 38 -30.22 0.37 9.81
CA ASP A 38 -31.56 -0.04 10.21
C ASP A 38 -31.52 -1.23 11.19
N ARG A 39 -30.56 -2.15 11.01
CA ARG A 39 -30.37 -3.32 11.88
C ARG A 39 -29.26 -3.13 12.92
N LYS A 40 -28.78 -1.90 13.13
CA LYS A 40 -27.55 -1.67 13.92
C LYS A 40 -27.59 -2.33 15.29
N ASP A 41 -28.73 -2.35 15.97
CA ASP A 41 -28.82 -2.81 17.36
C ASP A 41 -28.55 -4.32 17.52
N SER A 42 -28.75 -5.12 16.45
CA SER A 42 -28.43 -6.56 16.45
C SER A 42 -26.99 -6.89 16.01
N LEU A 43 -26.21 -5.88 15.60
CA LEU A 43 -24.86 -6.10 15.09
C LEU A 43 -23.79 -6.13 16.19
N PRO A 44 -22.61 -6.75 15.92
CA PRO A 44 -21.47 -6.69 16.82
C PRO A 44 -21.10 -5.26 17.23
N ALA A 45 -20.59 -5.09 18.45
CA ALA A 45 -20.23 -3.78 18.99
C ALA A 45 -19.22 -3.02 18.11
N THR A 46 -18.29 -3.74 17.48
CA THR A 46 -17.31 -3.21 16.53
C THR A 46 -17.99 -2.61 15.29
N THR A 47 -18.95 -3.33 14.69
CA THR A 47 -19.74 -2.86 13.54
C THR A 47 -20.60 -1.66 13.92
N ARG A 48 -21.29 -1.73 15.08
CA ARG A 48 -22.09 -0.61 15.62
C ARG A 48 -21.27 0.65 15.82
N LYS A 49 -20.01 0.52 16.25
CA LYS A 49 -19.11 1.66 16.41
C LYS A 49 -18.91 2.39 15.08
N THR A 50 -18.58 1.67 14.02
CA THR A 50 -18.41 2.23 12.67
C THR A 50 -19.70 2.89 12.18
N ILE A 51 -20.86 2.24 12.37
CA ILE A 51 -22.17 2.82 12.01
C ILE A 51 -22.44 4.13 12.76
N ASN A 52 -22.21 4.17 14.07
CA ASN A 52 -22.45 5.36 14.88
C ASN A 52 -21.53 6.53 14.49
N LEU A 53 -20.28 6.25 14.11
CA LEU A 53 -19.37 7.27 13.59
C LEU A 53 -19.82 7.80 12.23
N LEU A 54 -20.32 6.92 11.35
CA LEU A 54 -20.90 7.33 10.07
C LEU A 54 -22.18 8.15 10.23
N LEU A 55 -23.03 7.83 11.22
CA LEU A 55 -24.18 8.67 11.60
C LEU A 55 -23.75 10.06 12.07
N LYS A 56 -22.66 10.14 12.86
CA LYS A 56 -22.07 11.41 13.30
C LYS A 56 -21.54 12.21 12.10
N GLN A 57 -20.83 11.57 11.18
CA GLN A 57 -20.33 12.19 9.95
C GLN A 57 -21.47 12.73 9.09
N ALA A 58 -22.56 11.98 8.98
CA ALA A 58 -23.77 12.39 8.27
C ALA A 58 -24.61 13.43 9.02
N ARG A 59 -24.30 13.72 10.29
CA ARG A 59 -25.06 14.63 11.17
C ARG A 59 -26.54 14.27 11.24
N SER A 60 -26.86 12.98 11.31
CA SER A 60 -28.23 12.48 11.37
C SER A 60 -28.30 11.16 12.11
N ARG A 61 -29.33 10.99 12.94
CA ARG A 61 -29.68 9.70 13.56
C ARG A 61 -30.67 8.89 12.71
N ASN A 62 -31.30 9.51 11.72
CA ASN A 62 -32.19 8.84 10.79
C ASN A 62 -31.36 8.14 9.70
N CYS A 63 -31.47 6.81 9.62
CA CYS A 63 -30.66 5.98 8.72
C CYS A 63 -30.83 6.33 7.23
N ARG A 64 -32.05 6.68 6.79
CA ARG A 64 -32.31 7.11 5.41
C ARG A 64 -31.58 8.42 5.10
N VAL A 65 -31.83 9.46 5.91
CA VAL A 65 -31.20 10.78 5.75
C VAL A 65 -29.67 10.67 5.85
N ALA A 66 -29.16 9.85 6.76
CA ALA A 66 -27.73 9.65 6.90
C ALA A 66 -27.12 8.97 5.66
N SER A 67 -27.78 7.93 5.15
CA SER A 67 -27.35 7.25 3.92
C SER A 67 -27.32 8.20 2.71
N ASP A 68 -28.34 9.05 2.56
CA ASP A 68 -28.42 9.99 1.43
C ASP A 68 -27.32 11.05 1.50
N ARG A 69 -26.98 11.52 2.70
CA ARG A 69 -25.86 12.43 2.92
C ARG A 69 -24.51 11.76 2.65
N LEU A 70 -24.29 10.56 3.17
CA LEU A 70 -23.02 9.83 3.00
C LEU A 70 -22.72 9.50 1.53
N ARG A 71 -23.75 9.25 0.70
CA ARG A 71 -23.56 9.06 -0.77
C ARG A 71 -22.96 10.28 -1.47
N ASN A 72 -23.13 11.47 -0.89
CA ASN A 72 -22.71 12.75 -1.49
C ASN A 72 -21.51 13.38 -0.77
N ILE A 73 -20.98 12.74 0.28
CA ILE A 73 -19.82 13.24 1.01
C ILE A 73 -18.55 12.73 0.32
N PRO A 74 -17.69 13.61 -0.20
CA PRO A 74 -16.46 13.18 -0.89
C PRO A 74 -15.35 12.76 0.08
N ARG A 75 -15.44 13.19 1.35
CA ARG A 75 -14.41 12.96 2.37
C ARG A 75 -15.00 12.48 3.68
N ILE A 76 -14.49 11.36 4.17
CA ILE A 76 -14.81 10.84 5.50
C ILE A 76 -13.51 10.72 6.32
N ASP A 77 -13.56 11.20 7.55
CA ASP A 77 -12.51 11.02 8.55
C ASP A 77 -13.05 10.16 9.69
N LEU A 78 -12.42 9.01 9.86
CA LEU A 78 -12.70 8.00 10.88
C LEU A 78 -11.41 7.63 11.62
N SER A 79 -10.44 8.53 11.65
CA SER A 79 -9.18 8.32 12.35
C SER A 79 -9.37 8.29 13.87
N ASN A 80 -8.46 7.63 14.59
CA ASN A 80 -8.39 7.62 16.05
C ASN A 80 -9.69 7.15 16.74
N ALA A 81 -10.33 6.11 16.21
CA ALA A 81 -11.67 5.71 16.62
C ALA A 81 -11.78 4.24 17.05
N ASP A 82 -10.66 3.54 17.28
CA ASP A 82 -10.57 2.08 17.50
C ASP A 82 -11.47 1.23 16.57
N ILE A 83 -11.59 1.63 15.31
CA ILE A 83 -12.35 0.86 14.33
C ILE A 83 -11.59 -0.42 13.99
N SER A 84 -12.29 -1.54 13.90
CA SER A 84 -11.76 -2.79 13.36
C SER A 84 -12.61 -3.38 12.25
N ASP A 85 -13.88 -2.97 12.14
CA ASP A 85 -14.82 -3.45 11.14
C ASP A 85 -15.21 -2.31 10.18
N LEU A 86 -14.90 -2.52 8.90
CA LEU A 86 -15.13 -1.57 7.82
C LEU A 86 -16.36 -1.91 6.97
N GLN A 87 -17.07 -3.02 7.24
CA GLN A 87 -18.21 -3.46 6.42
C GLN A 87 -19.26 -2.36 6.15
N PRO A 88 -19.60 -1.48 7.12
CA PRO A 88 -20.53 -0.38 6.87
C PRO A 88 -20.09 0.66 5.82
N LEU A 89 -18.82 0.66 5.42
CA LEU A 89 -18.26 1.56 4.39
C LEU A 89 -18.39 1.02 2.96
N ALA A 90 -18.61 -0.29 2.77
CA ALA A 90 -18.45 -0.94 1.48
C ALA A 90 -19.31 -0.35 0.35
N GLY A 91 -20.48 0.18 0.69
CA GLY A 91 -21.40 0.81 -0.26
C GLY A 91 -21.15 2.30 -0.53
N LEU A 92 -20.14 2.94 0.07
CA LEU A 92 -19.87 4.38 -0.06
C LEU A 92 -18.96 4.69 -1.27
N THR A 93 -19.34 4.20 -2.45
CA THR A 93 -18.50 4.18 -3.66
C THR A 93 -18.12 5.55 -4.23
N ASN A 94 -18.76 6.63 -3.78
CA ASN A 94 -18.46 8.01 -4.21
C ASN A 94 -17.35 8.67 -3.39
N LEU A 95 -16.75 7.97 -2.41
CA LEU A 95 -15.67 8.53 -1.60
C LEU A 95 -14.44 8.82 -2.46
N VAL A 96 -13.89 10.02 -2.26
CA VAL A 96 -12.64 10.48 -2.89
C VAL A 96 -11.50 10.49 -1.88
N GLN A 97 -11.79 10.78 -0.61
CA GLN A 97 -10.82 10.82 0.47
C GLN A 97 -11.33 10.08 1.69
N LEU A 98 -10.51 9.18 2.23
CA LEU A 98 -10.85 8.39 3.42
C LEU A 98 -9.67 8.34 4.38
N ASP A 99 -9.87 8.84 5.60
CA ASP A 99 -8.91 8.69 6.69
C ASP A 99 -9.39 7.63 7.67
N LEU A 100 -8.60 6.57 7.81
CA LEU A 100 -8.79 5.44 8.70
C LEU A 100 -7.55 5.23 9.61
N SER A 101 -6.73 6.26 9.76
CA SER A 101 -5.49 6.19 10.54
C SER A 101 -5.74 5.95 12.03
N ASN A 102 -4.79 5.35 12.74
CA ASN A 102 -4.84 5.12 14.19
C ASN A 102 -6.09 4.33 14.62
N ASN A 103 -6.26 3.16 14.01
CA ASN A 103 -7.37 2.24 14.28
C ASN A 103 -6.82 0.83 14.55
N LYS A 104 -7.69 -0.19 14.53
CA LYS A 104 -7.36 -1.60 14.78
C LYS A 104 -7.69 -2.46 13.56
N ILE A 105 -7.59 -1.89 12.36
CA ILE A 105 -7.99 -2.51 11.10
C ILE A 105 -6.99 -3.61 10.72
N THR A 106 -7.53 -4.74 10.28
CA THR A 106 -6.77 -5.89 9.77
C THR A 106 -7.28 -6.31 8.39
N ASP A 107 -8.60 -6.27 8.19
CA ASP A 107 -9.26 -6.57 6.93
C ASP A 107 -9.60 -5.29 6.14
N LEU A 108 -9.12 -5.22 4.90
CA LEU A 108 -9.40 -4.13 3.95
C LEU A 108 -10.44 -4.50 2.90
N THR A 109 -10.97 -5.73 2.90
CA THR A 109 -11.95 -6.24 1.92
C THR A 109 -13.10 -5.27 1.66
N PRO A 110 -13.70 -4.62 2.68
CA PRO A 110 -14.78 -3.64 2.47
C PRO A 110 -14.39 -2.43 1.61
N LEU A 111 -13.11 -2.19 1.35
CA LEU A 111 -12.65 -1.05 0.53
C LEU A 111 -12.55 -1.36 -0.96
N ASN A 112 -12.66 -2.63 -1.39
CA ASN A 112 -12.36 -3.06 -2.76
C ASN A 112 -13.15 -2.30 -3.86
N GLY A 113 -14.40 -1.94 -3.56
CA GLY A 113 -15.31 -1.26 -4.47
C GLY A 113 -15.23 0.26 -4.43
N LEU A 114 -14.39 0.84 -3.56
CA LEU A 114 -14.26 2.30 -3.40
C LEU A 114 -13.32 2.90 -4.45
N THR A 115 -13.54 2.57 -5.72
CA THR A 115 -12.63 2.84 -6.85
C THR A 115 -12.46 4.32 -7.17
N ASN A 116 -13.30 5.21 -6.62
CA ASN A 116 -13.17 6.66 -6.73
C ASN A 116 -12.16 7.27 -5.74
N LEU A 117 -11.62 6.48 -4.80
CA LEU A 117 -10.63 6.96 -3.85
C LEU A 117 -9.39 7.48 -4.57
N SER A 118 -9.03 8.72 -4.25
CA SER A 118 -7.80 9.38 -4.67
C SER A 118 -6.80 9.53 -3.51
N ILE A 119 -7.29 9.65 -2.28
CA ILE A 119 -6.45 9.74 -1.09
C ILE A 119 -6.95 8.77 -0.02
N LEU A 120 -6.06 7.90 0.45
CA LEU A 120 -6.36 6.91 1.47
C LEU A 120 -5.28 6.93 2.56
N TRP A 121 -5.70 7.19 3.79
CA TRP A 121 -4.83 7.11 4.96
C TRP A 121 -5.21 5.92 5.83
N LEU A 122 -4.26 5.02 6.03
CA LEU A 122 -4.38 3.76 6.77
C LEU A 122 -3.23 3.59 7.78
N SER A 123 -2.57 4.68 8.13
CA SER A 123 -1.42 4.67 9.05
C SER A 123 -1.81 4.15 10.43
N TYR A 124 -0.87 3.53 11.15
CA TYR A 124 -1.07 3.04 12.52
C TYR A 124 -2.29 2.11 12.65
N ASN A 125 -2.29 1.03 11.85
CA ASN A 125 -3.26 -0.06 11.92
C ASN A 125 -2.53 -1.39 12.15
N ARG A 126 -3.18 -2.52 11.83
CA ARG A 126 -2.62 -3.88 11.96
C ARG A 126 -2.70 -4.63 10.63
N ILE A 127 -2.62 -3.89 9.53
CA ILE A 127 -2.80 -4.42 8.17
C ILE A 127 -1.61 -5.28 7.78
N VAL A 128 -1.89 -6.43 7.16
CA VAL A 128 -0.88 -7.36 6.61
C VAL A 128 -1.11 -7.49 5.10
N ASP A 129 -2.36 -7.73 4.70
CA ASP A 129 -2.76 -7.94 3.33
C ASP A 129 -3.29 -6.64 2.68
N LEU A 130 -2.85 -6.38 1.46
CA LEU A 130 -3.23 -5.23 0.64
C LEU A 130 -4.09 -5.62 -0.56
N GLN A 131 -4.51 -6.88 -0.71
CA GLN A 131 -5.20 -7.39 -1.90
C GLN A 131 -6.42 -6.53 -2.27
N ALA A 132 -7.18 -6.07 -1.29
CA ALA A 132 -8.36 -5.21 -1.51
C ALA A 132 -8.04 -3.84 -2.13
N LEU A 133 -6.78 -3.44 -2.21
CA LEU A 133 -6.36 -2.15 -2.79
C LEU A 133 -6.01 -2.24 -4.29
N ASP A 134 -5.91 -3.44 -4.86
CA ASP A 134 -5.39 -3.65 -6.22
C ASP A 134 -6.21 -2.96 -7.34
N GLY A 135 -7.52 -2.81 -7.11
CA GLY A 135 -8.47 -2.13 -8.00
C GLY A 135 -8.59 -0.62 -7.79
N LEU A 136 -7.95 -0.03 -6.77
CA LEU A 136 -8.08 1.39 -6.42
C LEU A 136 -7.19 2.29 -7.28
N SER A 137 -7.27 2.11 -8.60
CA SER A 137 -6.42 2.73 -9.62
C SER A 137 -6.43 4.26 -9.68
N ASN A 138 -7.39 4.92 -9.00
CA ASN A 138 -7.46 6.37 -8.88
C ASN A 138 -6.60 6.95 -7.76
N LEU A 139 -6.00 6.11 -6.90
CA LEU A 139 -5.17 6.58 -5.80
C LEU A 139 -3.97 7.40 -6.30
N THR A 140 -3.86 8.61 -5.76
CA THR A 140 -2.72 9.51 -5.95
C THR A 140 -1.87 9.63 -4.69
N ARG A 141 -2.46 9.38 -3.51
CA ARG A 141 -1.77 9.35 -2.23
C ARG A 141 -2.25 8.16 -1.39
N LEU A 142 -1.29 7.36 -0.93
CA LEU A 142 -1.53 6.23 -0.05
C LEU A 142 -0.57 6.27 1.15
N ASP A 143 -1.15 6.22 2.34
CA ASP A 143 -0.42 6.20 3.60
C ASP A 143 -0.68 4.89 4.36
N LEU A 144 0.35 4.05 4.47
CA LEU A 144 0.34 2.72 5.08
C LEU A 144 1.37 2.59 6.21
N VAL A 145 1.74 3.71 6.80
CA VAL A 145 2.77 3.81 7.84
C VAL A 145 2.44 2.94 9.05
N ASN A 146 3.46 2.30 9.63
CA ASN A 146 3.35 1.56 10.89
C ASN A 146 2.21 0.53 10.87
N ASN A 147 2.33 -0.41 9.93
CA ASN A 147 1.49 -1.60 9.78
C ASN A 147 2.38 -2.86 9.87
N LYS A 148 1.89 -4.01 9.39
CA LYS A 148 2.60 -5.29 9.38
C LYS A 148 2.79 -5.82 7.96
N ILE A 149 2.99 -4.91 7.00
CA ILE A 149 3.03 -5.22 5.57
C ILE A 149 4.41 -5.76 5.21
N ASN A 150 4.43 -6.84 4.42
CA ASN A 150 5.65 -7.38 3.80
C ASN A 150 5.51 -7.55 2.28
N ASN A 151 4.28 -7.76 1.79
CA ASN A 151 3.95 -7.91 0.39
C ASN A 151 3.21 -6.67 -0.13
N ILE A 152 3.78 -6.04 -1.15
CA ILE A 152 3.22 -4.85 -1.81
C ILE A 152 2.79 -5.12 -3.27
N GLN A 153 2.70 -6.38 -3.70
CA GLN A 153 2.25 -6.77 -5.04
C GLN A 153 0.90 -6.14 -5.45
N PRO A 154 -0.10 -6.02 -4.55
CA PRO A 154 -1.36 -5.35 -4.89
C PRO A 154 -1.21 -3.89 -5.34
N LEU A 155 -0.10 -3.22 -5.02
CA LEU A 155 0.13 -1.83 -5.40
C LEU A 155 0.65 -1.68 -6.85
N ALA A 156 1.01 -2.78 -7.53
CA ALA A 156 1.74 -2.75 -8.80
C ALA A 156 1.01 -2.06 -9.96
N LYS A 157 -0.32 -1.93 -9.87
CA LYS A 157 -1.16 -1.31 -10.91
C LYS A 157 -1.63 0.10 -10.55
N LEU A 158 -1.24 0.63 -9.39
CA LEU A 158 -1.67 1.94 -8.91
C LEU A 158 -0.86 3.08 -9.54
N ASN A 159 -0.85 3.11 -10.88
CA ASN A 159 0.04 3.94 -11.68
C ASN A 159 -0.18 5.46 -11.52
N LYS A 160 -1.28 5.89 -10.88
CA LYS A 160 -1.54 7.30 -10.56
C LYS A 160 -0.92 7.75 -9.24
N LEU A 161 -0.31 6.85 -8.46
CA LEU A 161 0.31 7.19 -7.19
C LEU A 161 1.44 8.22 -7.39
N ARG A 162 1.37 9.30 -6.62
CA ARG A 162 2.39 10.36 -6.54
C ARG A 162 3.08 10.35 -5.19
N THR A 163 2.38 9.95 -4.13
CA THR A 163 2.91 9.86 -2.77
C THR A 163 2.57 8.51 -2.16
N LEU A 164 3.61 7.78 -1.74
CA LEU A 164 3.48 6.49 -1.08
C LEU A 164 4.30 6.48 0.22
N GLN A 165 3.61 6.30 1.35
CA GLN A 165 4.24 6.20 2.67
C GLN A 165 4.11 4.75 3.17
N LEU A 166 5.25 4.06 3.31
CA LEU A 166 5.35 2.66 3.71
C LEU A 166 6.32 2.46 4.88
N HIS A 167 6.72 3.54 5.58
CA HIS A 167 7.71 3.43 6.64
C HIS A 167 7.19 2.67 7.86
N ARG A 168 8.11 2.01 8.59
CA ARG A 168 7.81 1.12 9.73
C ARG A 168 6.93 -0.07 9.32
N ASN A 169 7.37 -0.82 8.32
CA ASN A 169 6.78 -2.09 7.91
C ASN A 169 7.87 -3.18 7.88
N SER A 170 7.65 -4.29 7.17
CA SER A 170 8.62 -5.38 6.99
C SER A 170 8.85 -5.70 5.52
N ILE A 171 8.86 -4.68 4.67
CA ILE A 171 8.99 -4.81 3.21
C ILE A 171 10.44 -5.04 2.83
N SER A 172 10.70 -6.01 1.95
CA SER A 172 12.01 -6.28 1.37
C SER A 172 12.00 -6.26 -0.16
N ASP A 173 10.91 -6.70 -0.78
CA ASP A 173 10.75 -6.72 -2.24
C ASP A 173 10.08 -5.43 -2.73
N LEU A 174 10.76 -4.75 -3.65
CA LEU A 174 10.30 -3.52 -4.29
C LEU A 174 9.87 -3.73 -5.74
N GLN A 175 9.92 -4.95 -6.30
CA GLN A 175 9.49 -5.23 -7.67
C GLN A 175 8.13 -4.62 -8.03
N PRO A 176 7.11 -4.64 -7.15
CA PRO A 176 5.80 -4.04 -7.45
C PRO A 176 5.84 -2.54 -7.74
N LEU A 177 6.90 -1.83 -7.35
CA LEU A 177 7.01 -0.38 -7.55
C LEU A 177 7.60 0.00 -8.91
N ASN A 178 8.14 -0.94 -9.69
CA ASN A 178 8.97 -0.66 -10.86
C ASN A 178 8.32 0.16 -11.98
N ASN A 179 6.99 0.15 -12.06
CA ASN A 179 6.21 0.84 -13.07
C ASN A 179 5.41 2.03 -12.52
N LEU A 180 5.56 2.38 -11.23
CA LEU A 180 4.87 3.50 -10.61
C LEU A 180 5.57 4.84 -10.92
N SER A 181 5.77 5.11 -12.21
CA SER A 181 6.58 6.21 -12.73
C SER A 181 6.08 7.60 -12.34
N ASN A 182 4.84 7.74 -11.88
CA ASN A 182 4.29 9.00 -11.36
C ASN A 182 4.70 9.33 -9.91
N LEU A 183 5.39 8.41 -9.22
CA LEU A 183 5.83 8.63 -7.84
C LEU A 183 6.79 9.83 -7.77
N THR A 184 6.50 10.73 -6.84
CA THR A 184 7.33 11.90 -6.51
C THR A 184 7.87 11.83 -5.09
N ILE A 185 7.16 11.14 -4.20
CA ILE A 185 7.52 10.96 -2.80
C ILE A 185 7.34 9.48 -2.45
N LEU A 186 8.43 8.84 -2.06
CA LEU A 186 8.43 7.45 -1.58
C LEU A 186 9.15 7.38 -0.24
N ASN A 187 8.45 6.87 0.78
CA ASN A 187 9.04 6.68 2.10
C ASN A 187 9.01 5.21 2.51
N LEU A 188 10.20 4.62 2.60
CA LEU A 188 10.47 3.23 2.94
C LEU A 188 11.36 3.13 4.20
N ASN A 189 11.46 4.19 5.01
CA ASN A 189 12.24 4.14 6.25
C ASN A 189 11.82 2.97 7.14
N ILE A 190 12.76 2.35 7.84
CA ILE A 190 12.50 1.28 8.82
C ILE A 190 11.75 0.12 8.14
N ASN A 191 12.44 -0.53 7.21
CA ASN A 191 12.00 -1.73 6.49
C ASN A 191 13.18 -2.70 6.38
N ARG A 192 13.12 -3.65 5.44
CA ARG A 192 14.15 -4.67 5.19
C ARG A 192 14.63 -4.63 3.74
N VAL A 193 14.63 -3.45 3.13
CA VAL A 193 15.02 -3.26 1.73
C VAL A 193 16.53 -3.42 1.59
N SER A 194 16.98 -4.20 0.62
CA SER A 194 18.38 -4.32 0.23
C SER A 194 18.61 -4.04 -1.25
N ASN A 195 17.64 -4.38 -2.11
CA ASN A 195 17.71 -4.21 -3.55
C ASN A 195 16.91 -2.99 -4.01
N LEU A 196 17.60 -2.04 -4.65
CA LEU A 196 17.01 -0.81 -5.19
C LEU A 196 16.74 -0.84 -6.70
N GLN A 197 17.06 -1.94 -7.41
CA GLN A 197 16.85 -2.04 -8.86
C GLN A 197 15.43 -1.67 -9.31
N PRO A 198 14.35 -2.07 -8.60
CA PRO A 198 13.00 -1.68 -8.99
C PRO A 198 12.77 -0.16 -9.01
N LEU A 199 13.58 0.64 -8.32
CA LEU A 199 13.44 2.09 -8.29
C LEU A 199 14.15 2.80 -9.45
N ALA A 200 14.99 2.10 -10.23
CA ALA A 200 15.95 2.70 -11.15
C ALA A 200 15.34 3.54 -12.29
N LYS A 201 14.05 3.37 -12.57
CA LYS A 201 13.32 4.09 -13.63
C LYS A 201 12.28 5.06 -13.11
N LEU A 202 12.21 5.28 -11.79
CA LEU A 202 11.24 6.18 -11.17
C LEU A 202 11.73 7.63 -11.22
N ASN A 203 12.00 8.12 -12.43
CA ASN A 203 12.71 9.37 -12.70
C ASN A 203 11.99 10.63 -12.21
N ASN A 204 10.70 10.53 -11.86
CA ASN A 204 9.93 11.63 -11.26
C ASN A 204 10.11 11.74 -9.73
N LEU A 205 10.86 10.84 -9.09
CA LEU A 205 11.09 10.87 -7.65
C LEU A 205 11.85 12.14 -7.26
N LYS A 206 11.27 12.90 -6.33
CA LYS A 206 11.85 14.12 -5.75
C LYS A 206 12.30 13.90 -4.32
N LYS A 207 11.63 13.00 -3.59
CA LYS A 207 11.92 12.69 -2.19
C LYS A 207 11.91 11.18 -1.99
N LEU A 208 13.05 10.62 -1.59
CA LEU A 208 13.22 9.21 -1.32
C LEU A 208 13.82 9.01 0.07
N TYR A 209 13.08 8.29 0.91
CA TYR A 209 13.46 8.03 2.29
C TYR A 209 13.67 6.53 2.48
N LEU A 210 14.90 6.12 2.80
CA LEU A 210 15.36 4.74 2.91
C LEU A 210 16.17 4.49 4.20
N LEU A 211 16.03 5.36 5.20
CA LEU A 211 16.72 5.25 6.49
C LEU A 211 16.39 3.94 7.20
N ASN A 212 17.38 3.31 7.83
CA ASN A 212 17.23 2.06 8.59
C ASN A 212 16.68 0.92 7.72
N ASN A 213 17.49 0.50 6.76
CA ASN A 213 17.28 -0.62 5.85
C ASN A 213 18.57 -1.45 5.74
N GLN A 214 18.69 -2.30 4.73
CA GLN A 214 19.82 -3.22 4.52
C GLN A 214 20.53 -2.94 3.19
N ILE A 215 20.54 -1.68 2.75
CA ILE A 215 21.06 -1.27 1.44
C ILE A 215 22.59 -1.23 1.47
N ALA A 216 23.22 -1.82 0.45
CA ALA A 216 24.67 -1.72 0.23
C ALA A 216 24.99 -1.06 -1.12
N ASP A 217 24.19 -1.33 -2.15
CA ASP A 217 24.35 -0.78 -3.49
C ASP A 217 23.34 0.33 -3.77
N VAL A 218 23.85 1.51 -4.12
CA VAL A 218 23.06 2.68 -4.51
C VAL A 218 23.15 3.01 -6.00
N LYS A 219 23.83 2.18 -6.80
CA LYS A 219 23.90 2.33 -8.26
C LYS A 219 22.53 2.46 -8.94
N PRO A 220 21.47 1.74 -8.52
CA PRO A 220 20.14 1.93 -9.10
C PRO A 220 19.59 3.36 -8.99
N LEU A 221 20.11 4.18 -8.07
CA LEU A 221 19.64 5.55 -7.87
C LEU A 221 20.33 6.58 -8.78
N ALA A 222 21.36 6.20 -9.52
CA ALA A 222 22.25 7.13 -10.24
C ALA A 222 21.53 8.03 -11.26
N GLU A 223 20.43 7.53 -11.85
CA GLU A 223 19.68 8.25 -12.90
C GLU A 223 18.45 9.00 -12.39
N LEU A 224 18.23 9.04 -11.06
CA LEU A 224 17.08 9.72 -10.46
C LEU A 224 17.34 11.23 -10.31
N HIS A 225 17.63 11.90 -11.42
CA HIS A 225 18.11 13.29 -11.50
C HIS A 225 17.17 14.34 -10.89
N GLU A 226 15.88 14.01 -10.71
CA GLU A 226 14.89 14.88 -10.06
C GLU A 226 14.94 14.85 -8.52
N LEU A 227 15.76 13.96 -7.92
CA LEU A 227 15.87 13.85 -6.47
C LEU A 227 16.39 15.14 -5.85
N LYS A 228 15.64 15.63 -4.86
CA LYS A 228 16.00 16.77 -4.00
C LYS A 228 16.36 16.33 -2.59
N ILE A 229 15.69 15.28 -2.10
CA ILE A 229 15.90 14.73 -0.76
C ILE A 229 16.12 13.24 -0.87
N LEU A 230 17.26 12.77 -0.37
CA LEU A 230 17.63 11.36 -0.31
C LEU A 230 18.15 11.02 1.08
N TRP A 231 17.41 10.19 1.83
CA TRP A 231 17.87 9.72 3.14
C TRP A 231 18.24 8.25 3.08
N LEU A 232 19.51 7.96 3.29
CA LEU A 232 20.13 6.64 3.25
C LEU A 232 20.80 6.27 4.57
N GLY A 233 20.56 7.04 5.64
CA GLY A 233 21.20 6.79 6.94
C GLY A 233 20.86 5.42 7.53
N SER A 234 21.74 4.87 8.36
CA SER A 234 21.58 3.53 8.98
C SER A 234 21.38 2.42 7.93
N ASN A 235 22.35 2.29 7.03
CA ASN A 235 22.41 1.24 6.00
C ASN A 235 23.83 0.63 5.98
N GLN A 236 24.17 -0.12 4.93
CA GLN A 236 25.44 -0.82 4.77
C GLN A 236 26.26 -0.28 3.58
N ILE A 237 26.02 0.96 3.18
CA ILE A 237 26.61 1.57 1.98
C ILE A 237 28.08 1.85 2.25
N ALA A 238 28.95 1.45 1.33
CA ALA A 238 30.38 1.76 1.35
C ALA A 238 30.78 2.67 0.19
N ASP A 239 30.18 2.47 -0.98
CA ASP A 239 30.40 3.26 -2.19
C ASP A 239 29.23 4.21 -2.46
N ILE A 240 29.55 5.49 -2.60
CA ILE A 240 28.62 6.57 -2.94
C ILE A 240 28.96 7.26 -4.26
N GLN A 241 29.97 6.78 -5.01
CA GLN A 241 30.29 7.30 -6.34
C GLN A 241 29.09 7.33 -7.30
N PRO A 242 28.17 6.33 -7.30
CA PRO A 242 27.01 6.38 -8.18
C PRO A 242 26.07 7.58 -7.93
N LEU A 243 26.18 8.27 -6.80
CA LEU A 243 25.34 9.43 -6.47
C LEU A 243 25.86 10.76 -7.05
N THR A 244 26.98 10.77 -7.77
CA THR A 244 27.67 11.98 -8.25
C THR A 244 26.82 12.81 -9.22
N GLU A 245 25.95 12.18 -10.01
CA GLU A 245 25.11 12.88 -10.98
C GLU A 245 23.83 13.49 -10.38
N LEU A 246 23.52 13.23 -9.11
CA LEU A 246 22.32 13.75 -8.41
C LEU A 246 22.47 15.21 -7.98
N LYS A 247 22.74 16.09 -8.95
CA LYS A 247 23.09 17.51 -8.77
C LYS A 247 21.98 18.37 -8.16
N ASN A 248 20.75 17.89 -8.18
CA ASN A 248 19.58 18.59 -7.62
C ASN A 248 19.34 18.31 -6.12
N LEU A 249 20.17 17.46 -5.49
CA LEU A 249 20.05 17.16 -4.07
C LEU A 249 20.28 18.41 -3.21
N THR A 250 19.30 18.72 -2.37
CA THR A 250 19.40 19.73 -1.31
C THR A 250 19.61 19.09 0.05
N GLN A 251 19.33 17.79 0.19
CA GLN A 251 19.59 17.03 1.40
C GLN A 251 19.97 15.58 1.09
N LEU A 252 21.13 15.15 1.57
CA LEU A 252 21.63 13.79 1.49
C LEU A 252 22.06 13.29 2.88
N ASP A 253 21.30 12.37 3.47
CA ASP A 253 21.65 11.74 4.75
C ASP A 253 22.35 10.39 4.49
N LEU A 254 23.62 10.30 4.89
CA LEU A 254 24.49 9.13 4.79
C LEU A 254 24.96 8.62 6.16
N GLN A 255 24.42 9.15 7.26
CA GLN A 255 24.88 8.83 8.60
C GLN A 255 24.77 7.33 8.89
N LYS A 256 25.67 6.77 9.71
CA LYS A 256 25.63 5.35 10.10
C LYS A 256 25.65 4.39 8.89
N ASN A 257 26.56 4.63 7.95
CA ASN A 257 26.92 3.73 6.85
C ASN A 257 28.38 3.24 6.99
N LYS A 258 28.85 2.43 6.04
CA LYS A 258 30.22 1.89 5.98
C LYS A 258 31.15 2.74 5.10
N ILE A 259 30.87 4.04 4.99
CA ILE A 259 31.63 4.98 4.14
C ILE A 259 32.91 5.39 4.87
N ILE A 260 34.06 5.02 4.30
CA ILE A 260 35.38 5.35 4.86
C ILE A 260 35.75 6.81 4.51
N ILE A 261 35.63 7.19 3.24
CA ILE A 261 35.99 8.53 2.77
C ILE A 261 34.74 9.41 2.75
N LYS A 262 34.62 10.30 3.74
CA LYS A 262 33.48 11.22 3.90
C LYS A 262 33.57 12.44 2.98
N LYS A 263 33.68 12.21 1.67
CA LYS A 263 33.62 13.25 0.64
C LYS A 263 32.23 13.27 0.02
N CYS A 264 31.54 14.41 0.10
CA CYS A 264 30.22 14.55 -0.51
C CYS A 264 30.33 14.38 -2.04
N PRO A 265 29.52 13.51 -2.68
CA PRO A 265 29.57 13.27 -4.13
C PRO A 265 28.93 14.41 -4.93
N VAL A 266 28.22 15.33 -4.26
CA VAL A 266 27.51 16.47 -4.87
C VAL A 266 27.91 17.79 -4.22
N LYS A 267 27.56 18.91 -4.84
CA LYS A 267 27.84 20.28 -4.35
C LYS A 267 26.53 21.02 -4.00
N PRO A 268 26.55 21.92 -2.99
CA PRO A 268 27.64 22.15 -2.05
C PRO A 268 27.81 20.96 -1.08
N ALA A 269 29.00 20.83 -0.48
CA ALA A 269 29.28 19.71 0.43
C ALA A 269 28.35 19.67 1.66
N SER A 270 27.75 20.81 2.04
CA SER A 270 26.77 20.93 3.12
C SER A 270 25.47 20.16 2.88
N VAL A 271 25.21 19.71 1.65
CA VAL A 271 24.10 18.81 1.31
C VAL A 271 24.23 17.48 2.05
N CYS A 272 25.45 16.99 2.26
CA CYS A 272 25.72 15.70 2.88
C CYS A 272 25.77 15.75 4.41
N LYS A 273 25.11 14.79 5.06
CA LYS A 273 25.30 14.45 6.47
C LYS A 273 25.95 13.07 6.58
N PHE A 274 27.11 13.00 7.25
CA PHE A 274 27.88 11.76 7.46
C PHE A 274 27.97 11.36 8.94
#